data_AF-A0AB37WQ37-F1
#
_entry.id   AF-A0AB37WQ37-F1
#
_cell.length_a   1.000
_cell.length_b   1.000
_cell.length_c   1.000
_cell.angle_alpha   90.00
_cell.angle_beta   90.00
_cell.angle_gamma   90.00
#
_symmetry.space_group_name_H-M   'P 1'
#
loop_
_entity.id
_entity.type
_entity.pdbx_description
1 polymer ?
#
loop_
_entity_poly.entity_id
_entity_poly.type
_entity_poly.pdbx_seq_one_letter_code
_entity_poly.pdbx_strand_id
1 'polypeptide(L)'
;MSTAHVLQCHHTNDLTPLLTELEDRADCVLTRLYLLWQLDEEFAEIEKSLEQQDYINLIRSITGKMEADLEVIRQKNELLNNGQLSDWIDNGTDEAEKSRKQEHVMRLMKKMDGLQKQMAEAKRGYLG
;
A
#
# COMPACT_ATOMS: atom_id res chain seq x y z
N MET A 1 -6.05 -28.54 -42.38
CA MET A 1 -6.32 -27.12 -42.08
C MET A 1 -6.79 -27.05 -40.63
N SER A 2 -5.91 -26.65 -39.72
CA SER A 2 -6.20 -26.58 -38.29
C SER A 2 -6.39 -25.11 -37.93
N THR A 3 -7.63 -24.71 -37.71
CA THR A 3 -7.96 -23.39 -37.15
C THR A 3 -7.50 -23.38 -35.71
N ALA A 4 -6.34 -22.78 -35.47
CA ALA A 4 -5.92 -22.39 -34.13
C ALA A 4 -6.98 -21.44 -33.58
N HIS A 5 -7.75 -21.92 -32.61
CA HIS A 5 -8.46 -21.04 -31.69
C HIS A 5 -7.40 -20.23 -30.96
N VAL A 6 -7.10 -19.06 -31.51
CA VAL A 6 -6.53 -17.95 -30.74
C VAL A 6 -7.57 -17.69 -29.66
N LEU A 7 -7.34 -18.28 -28.48
CA LEU A 7 -7.87 -17.78 -27.23
C LEU A 7 -7.41 -16.33 -27.17
N GLN A 8 -8.25 -15.43 -27.68
CA GLN A 8 -8.21 -14.03 -27.32
C GLN A 8 -8.42 -14.01 -25.80
N CYS A 9 -7.32 -14.05 -25.05
CA CYS A 9 -7.31 -13.53 -23.69
C CYS A 9 -7.77 -12.08 -23.81
N HIS A 10 -9.05 -11.85 -23.55
CA HIS A 10 -9.60 -10.54 -23.29
C HIS A 10 -8.67 -9.86 -22.28
N HIS A 11 -7.98 -8.82 -22.74
CA HIS A 11 -7.20 -7.93 -21.90
C HIS A 11 -8.06 -7.52 -20.70
N THR A 12 -7.65 -7.93 -19.51
CA THR A 12 -8.11 -7.32 -18.26
C THR A 12 -7.47 -5.93 -18.20
N ASN A 13 -8.05 -4.98 -18.94
CA ASN A 13 -7.70 -3.56 -18.93
C ASN A 13 -8.21 -2.84 -17.67
N ASP A 14 -8.93 -3.53 -16.78
CA ASP A 14 -9.42 -2.93 -15.56
C ASP A 14 -8.37 -2.99 -14.44
N LEU A 15 -7.78 -1.83 -14.12
CA LEU A 15 -6.83 -1.68 -13.03
C LEU A 15 -7.50 -1.53 -11.66
N THR A 16 -8.84 -1.45 -11.58
CA THR A 16 -9.56 -1.24 -10.32
C THR A 16 -9.11 -2.18 -9.19
N PRO A 17 -9.03 -3.52 -9.39
CA PRO A 17 -8.62 -4.42 -8.31
C PRO A 17 -7.21 -4.16 -7.81
N LEU A 18 -6.29 -3.82 -8.72
CA LEU A 18 -4.90 -3.53 -8.40
C LEU A 18 -4.75 -2.23 -7.62
N LEU A 19 -5.47 -1.18 -8.03
CA LEU A 19 -5.41 0.13 -7.37
C LEU A 19 -6.10 0.09 -6.01
N THR A 20 -7.24 -0.60 -5.88
CA THR A 20 -7.90 -0.83 -4.59
C THR A 20 -7.00 -1.62 -3.63
N GLU A 21 -6.34 -2.69 -4.09
CA GLU A 21 -5.41 -3.43 -3.25
C GLU A 21 -4.25 -2.55 -2.76
N LEU A 22 -3.71 -1.67 -3.62
CA LEU A 22 -2.68 -0.72 -3.21
C LEU A 22 -3.18 0.30 -2.18
N GLU A 23 -4.41 0.79 -2.32
CA GLU A 23 -5.03 1.68 -1.32
C GLU A 23 -5.19 0.98 0.03
N ASP A 24 -5.75 -0.23 0.05
CA ASP A 24 -5.98 -1.03 1.27
C ASP A 24 -4.67 -1.36 1.98
N ARG A 25 -3.63 -1.74 1.23
CA ARG A 25 -2.31 -2.04 1.79
C ARG A 25 -1.64 -0.78 2.35
N ALA A 26 -1.76 0.36 1.68
CA ALA A 26 -1.24 1.61 2.21
C ALA A 26 -1.93 2.01 3.53
N ASP A 27 -3.26 1.85 3.63
CA ASP A 27 -4.01 2.11 4.88
C ASP A 27 -3.61 1.15 6.00
N CYS A 28 -3.38 -0.11 5.65
CA CYS A 28 -2.86 -1.14 6.54
C CYS A 28 -1.48 -0.78 7.11
N VAL A 29 -0.57 -0.25 6.29
CA VAL A 29 0.76 0.19 6.73
C VAL A 29 0.64 1.43 7.63
N LEU A 30 -0.12 2.44 7.22
CA LEU A 30 -0.31 3.68 8.00
C LEU A 30 -0.91 3.38 9.38
N THR A 31 -1.92 2.52 9.45
CA THR A 31 -2.55 2.11 10.71
C THR A 31 -1.57 1.41 11.63
N ARG A 32 -0.73 0.52 11.10
CA ARG A 32 0.30 -0.18 11.88
C ARG A 32 1.39 0.75 12.36
N LEU A 33 1.78 1.73 11.54
CA LEU A 33 2.76 2.74 11.93
C LEU A 33 2.22 3.59 13.09
N TYR A 34 0.96 4.01 13.01
CA TYR A 34 0.29 4.72 14.10
C TYR A 34 0.25 3.89 15.40
N LEU A 35 -0.10 2.61 15.30
CA LEU A 35 -0.10 1.70 16.45
C LEU A 35 1.29 1.57 17.08
N LEU A 36 2.36 1.50 16.27
CA LEU A 36 3.74 1.47 16.77
C LEU A 36 4.10 2.77 17.50
N TRP A 37 3.69 3.94 17.00
CA TRP A 37 3.91 5.20 17.70
C TRP A 37 3.17 5.28 19.04
N GLN A 38 1.89 4.87 19.08
CA GLN A 38 1.15 4.82 20.34
C GLN A 38 1.79 3.88 21.35
N LEU A 39 2.24 2.71 20.89
CA LEU A 39 2.94 1.75 21.74
C LEU A 39 4.27 2.31 22.26
N ASP A 40 5.00 3.11 21.48
CA ASP A 40 6.24 3.75 21.91
C ASP A 40 5.99 4.82 23.00
N GLU A 41 4.96 5.65 22.81
CA GLU A 41 4.53 6.65 23.80
C GLU A 41 4.09 6.01 25.13
N GLU A 42 3.30 4.93 25.07
CA GLU A 42 2.81 4.22 26.26
C GLU A 42 3.93 3.45 26.99
N PHE A 43 4.97 3.02 26.27
CA PHE A 43 6.04 2.20 26.84
C PHE A 43 7.12 2.99 27.57
N ALA A 44 7.19 4.31 27.38
CA ALA A 44 8.11 5.18 28.14
C ALA A 44 7.94 5.04 29.67
N GLU A 45 6.82 4.46 30.15
CA GLU A 45 6.44 4.38 31.55
C GLU A 45 6.49 2.96 32.18
N ILE A 46 6.87 1.90 31.43
CA ILE A 46 6.74 0.50 31.90
C ILE A 46 8.05 -0.06 32.50
N GLU A 47 8.06 -0.33 33.81
CA GLU A 47 9.25 -0.76 34.59
C GLU A 47 9.44 -2.30 34.75
N LYS A 48 8.58 -3.18 34.18
CA LYS A 48 8.60 -4.63 34.48
C LYS A 48 8.94 -5.55 33.28
N SER A 49 9.72 -6.59 33.55
CA SER A 49 10.34 -7.47 32.54
C SER A 49 9.41 -8.42 31.77
N LEU A 50 8.29 -8.89 32.37
CA LEU A 50 7.33 -9.74 31.66
C LEU A 50 6.47 -8.94 30.67
N GLU A 51 6.00 -7.76 31.09
CA GLU A 51 5.27 -6.81 30.24
C GLU A 51 6.17 -6.34 29.08
N GLN A 52 7.47 -6.20 29.32
CA GLN A 52 8.47 -5.86 28.31
C GLN A 52 8.64 -6.96 27.24
N GLN A 53 8.56 -8.25 27.59
CA GLN A 53 8.69 -9.34 26.61
C GLN A 53 7.43 -9.46 25.72
N ASP A 54 6.24 -9.31 26.29
CA ASP A 54 4.99 -9.30 25.54
C ASP A 54 4.92 -8.10 24.59
N TYR A 55 5.41 -6.95 25.05
CA TYR A 55 5.55 -5.75 24.23
C TYR A 55 6.52 -5.95 23.06
N ILE A 56 7.72 -6.51 23.30
CA ILE A 56 8.67 -6.85 22.24
C ILE A 56 8.03 -7.80 21.21
N ASN A 57 7.25 -8.78 21.67
CA ASN A 57 6.55 -9.71 20.79
C ASN A 57 5.45 -9.01 19.97
N LEU A 58 4.73 -8.06 20.57
CA LEU A 58 3.73 -7.24 19.91
C LEU A 58 4.35 -6.36 18.82
N ILE A 59 5.41 -5.62 19.13
CA ILE A 59 6.16 -4.82 18.14
C ILE A 59 6.59 -5.72 16.99
N ARG A 60 7.24 -6.85 17.28
CA ARG A 60 7.74 -7.77 16.24
C ARG A 60 6.61 -8.29 15.34
N SER A 61 5.43 -8.57 15.91
CA SER A 61 4.26 -9.00 15.16
C SER A 61 3.72 -7.90 14.24
N ILE A 62 3.66 -6.66 14.74
CA ILE A 62 3.18 -5.51 13.97
C ILE A 62 4.16 -5.17 12.84
N THR A 63 5.46 -5.11 13.13
CA THR A 63 6.48 -4.80 12.12
C THR A 63 6.56 -5.88 11.05
N GLY A 64 6.50 -7.16 11.40
CA GLY A 64 6.49 -8.25 10.41
C GLY A 64 5.27 -8.21 9.47
N LYS A 65 4.08 -7.84 9.98
CA LYS A 65 2.90 -7.64 9.13
C LYS A 65 3.05 -6.41 8.23
N MET A 66 3.64 -5.34 8.75
CA MET A 66 3.91 -4.12 8.00
C MET A 66 4.89 -4.37 6.84
N GLU A 67 5.96 -5.14 7.09
CA GLU A 67 6.91 -5.57 6.05
C GLU A 67 6.23 -6.37 4.94
N ALA A 68 5.32 -7.28 5.30
CA ALA A 68 4.55 -8.04 4.32
C ALA A 68 3.65 -7.14 3.45
N ASP A 69 2.97 -6.15 4.06
CA ASP A 69 2.15 -5.20 3.30
C ASP A 69 3.00 -4.29 2.39
N LEU A 70 4.18 -3.85 2.86
CA LEU A 70 5.13 -3.07 2.06
C LEU A 70 5.69 -3.86 0.87
N GLU A 71 5.96 -5.14 1.06
CA GLU A 71 6.40 -6.02 -0.01
C GLU A 71 5.31 -6.19 -1.08
N VAL A 72 4.04 -6.32 -0.69
CA VAL A 72 2.92 -6.33 -1.63
C VAL A 72 2.86 -5.00 -2.39
N ILE A 73 2.95 -3.86 -1.70
CA ILE A 73 2.97 -2.54 -2.36
C ILE A 73 4.09 -2.46 -3.39
N ARG A 74 5.30 -2.90 -3.03
CA ARG A 74 6.47 -2.91 -3.93
C ARG A 74 6.21 -3.76 -5.17
N GLN A 75 5.80 -5.02 -4.99
CA GLN A 75 5.52 -5.94 -6.10
C GLN A 75 4.43 -5.42 -7.03
N LYS A 76 3.36 -4.85 -6.49
CA LYS A 76 2.23 -4.33 -7.27
C LYS A 76 2.56 -3.03 -7.98
N ASN A 77 3.39 -2.18 -7.37
CA ASN A 77 3.88 -0.96 -8.00
C ASN A 77 4.83 -1.28 -9.19
N GLU A 78 5.59 -2.37 -9.13
CA GLU A 78 6.41 -2.83 -10.27
C GLU A 78 5.57 -3.32 -11.46
N LEU A 79 4.32 -3.74 -11.23
CA LEU A 79 3.37 -4.12 -12.28
C LEU A 79 2.67 -2.92 -12.92
N LEU A 80 2.77 -1.74 -12.31
CA LEU A 80 2.19 -0.50 -12.83
C LEU A 80 3.23 0.29 -13.61
N ASN A 81 2.93 0.58 -14.87
CA ASN A 81 3.63 1.61 -15.62
C ASN A 81 2.72 2.81 -15.91
N ASN A 82 3.31 4.00 -16.06
CA ASN A 82 2.57 5.24 -16.30
C ASN A 82 1.71 5.18 -17.59
N GLY A 83 2.11 4.37 -18.57
CA GLY A 83 1.34 4.16 -19.80
C GLY A 83 0.03 3.43 -19.53
N GLN A 84 0.06 2.34 -18.76
CA GLN A 84 -1.12 1.56 -18.38
C GLN A 84 -2.11 2.39 -17.55
N LEU A 85 -1.61 3.25 -16.67
CA LEU A 85 -2.46 4.16 -15.90
C LEU A 85 -3.15 5.19 -16.80
N SER A 86 -2.41 5.78 -17.74
CA SER A 86 -2.99 6.71 -18.74
C SER A 86 -4.03 6.00 -19.59
N ASP A 87 -3.68 4.84 -20.15
CA ASP A 87 -4.58 4.04 -20.98
C ASP A 87 -5.85 3.65 -20.22
N TRP A 88 -5.74 3.27 -18.94
CA TRP A 88 -6.90 2.93 -18.12
C TRP A 88 -7.82 4.13 -17.87
N ILE A 89 -7.25 5.32 -17.61
CA ILE A 89 -8.00 6.57 -17.48
C ILE A 89 -8.70 6.87 -18.82
N ASP A 90 -7.96 6.87 -19.92
CA ASP A 90 -8.44 7.27 -21.26
C ASP A 90 -9.51 6.31 -21.80
N ASN A 91 -9.50 5.05 -21.37
CA ASN A 91 -10.53 4.05 -21.67
C ASN A 91 -11.85 4.26 -20.90
N GLY A 92 -12.03 5.36 -20.18
CA GLY A 92 -13.33 5.73 -19.59
C GLY A 92 -14.42 5.99 -20.65
N THR A 93 -15.63 5.50 -20.39
CA THR A 93 -16.77 5.58 -21.33
C THR A 93 -17.29 7.01 -21.53
N ASP A 94 -17.11 7.86 -20.53
CA ASP A 94 -17.44 9.28 -20.55
C ASP A 94 -16.43 10.11 -19.73
N GLU A 95 -16.51 11.44 -19.86
CA GLU A 95 -15.62 12.37 -19.15
C GLU A 95 -15.78 12.31 -17.61
N ALA A 96 -16.95 11.90 -17.11
CA ALA A 96 -17.16 11.74 -15.67
C ALA A 96 -16.42 10.50 -15.14
N GLU A 97 -16.41 9.40 -15.89
CA GLU A 97 -15.64 8.20 -15.56
C GLU A 97 -14.14 8.47 -15.64
N LYS A 98 -13.67 9.13 -16.70
CA LYS A 98 -12.24 9.53 -16.81
C LYS A 98 -11.82 10.40 -15.63
N SER A 99 -12.66 11.38 -15.26
CA SER A 99 -12.41 12.23 -14.09
C SER A 99 -12.35 11.41 -12.79
N ARG A 100 -13.27 10.46 -12.58
CA ARG A 100 -13.24 9.57 -11.40
C ARG A 100 -11.98 8.70 -11.35
N LYS A 101 -11.56 8.14 -12.50
CA LYS A 101 -10.34 7.33 -12.61
C LYS A 101 -9.10 8.17 -12.32
N GLN A 102 -9.01 9.38 -12.88
CA GLN A 102 -7.92 10.31 -12.62
C GLN A 102 -7.85 10.71 -11.14
N GLU A 103 -9.00 11.02 -10.53
CA GLU A 103 -9.07 11.35 -9.11
C GLU A 103 -8.60 10.18 -8.24
N HIS A 104 -8.99 8.95 -8.58
CA HIS A 104 -8.55 7.74 -7.89
C HIS A 104 -7.02 7.59 -7.95
N VAL A 105 -6.41 7.71 -9.13
CA VAL A 105 -4.94 7.65 -9.30
C VAL A 105 -4.25 8.77 -8.49
N MET A 106 -4.74 10.00 -8.56
CA MET A 106 -4.18 11.12 -7.82
C MET A 106 -4.24 10.91 -6.30
N ARG A 107 -5.37 10.40 -5.78
CA ARG A 107 -5.52 10.08 -4.35
C ARG A 107 -4.53 9.00 -3.92
N LEU A 108 -4.39 7.93 -4.71
CA LEU A 108 -3.44 6.86 -4.43
C LEU A 108 -1.99 7.37 -4.45
N MET A 109 -1.60 8.18 -5.44
CA MET A 109 -0.26 8.78 -5.50
C MET A 109 0.03 9.64 -4.27
N LYS A 110 -0.93 10.48 -3.85
CA LYS A 110 -0.81 11.30 -2.63
C LYS A 110 -0.67 10.44 -1.38
N LYS A 111 -1.42 9.33 -1.29
CA LYS A 111 -1.34 8.39 -0.17
C LYS A 111 0.04 7.71 -0.12
N MET A 112 0.58 7.27 -1.26
CA MET A 112 1.90 6.64 -1.34
C MET A 112 3.05 7.61 -1.00
N ASP A 113 2.97 8.87 -1.47
CA ASP A 113 3.93 9.91 -1.08
C ASP A 113 3.87 10.21 0.44
N GLY A 114 2.65 10.30 0.99
CA GLY A 114 2.44 10.45 2.43
C GLY A 114 3.03 9.28 3.23
N LEU A 115 2.83 8.05 2.75
CA LEU A 115 3.38 6.85 3.37
C LEU A 115 4.92 6.87 3.34
N GLN A 116 5.53 7.20 2.20
CA GLN A 116 6.99 7.30 2.09
C GLN A 116 7.58 8.33 3.08
N LYS A 117 6.91 9.47 3.26
CA LYS A 117 7.31 10.49 4.23
C LYS A 117 7.23 9.98 5.66
N GLN A 118 6.11 9.38 6.06
CA GLN A 118 5.95 8.84 7.42
C GLN A 118 6.95 7.71 7.72
N MET A 119 7.21 6.83 6.75
CA MET A 119 8.27 5.82 6.89
C MET A 119 9.66 6.42 7.06
N ALA A 120 9.96 7.49 6.32
CA ALA A 120 11.24 8.20 6.44
C ALA A 120 11.38 8.90 7.80
N GLU A 121 10.30 9.47 8.33
CA GLU A 121 10.24 10.08 9.66
C GLU A 121 10.42 9.04 10.76
N ALA A 122 9.70 7.91 10.69
CA ALA A 122 9.86 6.80 11.63
C ALA A 122 11.30 6.28 11.65
N LYS A 123 11.92 6.11 10.47
CA LYS A 123 13.33 5.71 10.37
C LYS A 123 14.28 6.70 11.07
N ARG A 124 13.99 8.00 11.01
CA ARG A 124 14.81 9.03 11.70
C ARG A 124 14.58 9.01 13.21
N GLY A 125 13.34 8.83 13.66
CA GLY A 125 13.00 8.75 15.08
C GLY A 125 13.68 7.59 15.81
N TYR A 126 13.87 6.44 15.14
CA TYR A 126 14.54 5.27 15.71
C TYR A 126 16.08 5.24 15.56
N LEU A 127 16.67 6.20 14.83
CA LEU A 127 18.13 6.29 14.62
C LEU A 127 18.79 7.48 15.33
N GLY A 128 18.02 8.33 16.01
CA GLY A 128 18.49 9.42 16.87
C GLY A 128 18.61 8.98 18.32
#